data_AF-A0A6M3JHV1-F1
#
_entry.id   AF-A0A6M3JHV1-F1
#
_cell.length_a   1.000
_cell.length_b   1.000
_cell.length_c   1.000
_cell.angle_alpha   90.00
_cell.angle_beta   90.00
_cell.angle_gamma   90.00
#
_symmetry.space_group_name_H-M   'P 1'
#
loop_
_entity.id
_entity.type
_entity.pdbx_description
1 polymer ?
#
loop_
_entity_poly.entity_id
_entity_poly.type
_entity_poly.pdbx_seq_one_letter_code
_entity_poly.pdbx_strand_id
1 'polypeptide(L)' 'MKKNKEGEMISYKDMTFCNYYPICKNGNSCERALTPQIRKDAEKWWGNEDAPICQFAELPDCFIRFFEMPSKK' A
#
# COMPACT_ATOMS: atom_id res chain seq x y z
N MET A 1 -2.36 17.96 -7.43
CA MET A 1 -1.29 17.30 -6.65
C MET A 1 -0.67 18.32 -5.71
N LYS A 2 -0.89 18.24 -4.39
CA LYS A 2 -0.18 19.10 -3.43
C LYS A 2 1.29 18.68 -3.39
N LYS A 3 2.18 19.64 -3.59
CA LYS A 3 3.63 19.49 -3.44
C LYS A 3 4.01 20.13 -2.11
N ASN A 4 4.94 19.55 -1.36
CA ASN A 4 5.55 20.28 -0.24
C ASN A 4 6.33 21.50 -0.79
N LYS A 5 6.88 22.35 0.10
CA LYS A 5 7.74 23.48 -0.29
C LYS A 5 8.97 23.04 -1.10
N GLU A 6 9.32 21.76 -1.07
CA GLU A 6 10.43 21.13 -1.77
C GLU A 6 10.04 20.39 -3.07
N GLY A 7 8.76 20.40 -3.47
CA GLY A 7 8.31 19.83 -4.74
C GLY A 7 7.98 18.33 -4.74
N GLU A 8 8.07 17.64 -3.60
CA GLU A 8 7.87 16.20 -3.49
C GLU A 8 6.38 15.82 -3.46
N MET A 9 6.07 14.65 -4.03
CA MET A 9 4.74 14.05 -3.92
C MET A 9 4.52 13.56 -2.50
N ILE A 10 3.73 14.30 -1.73
CA ILE A 10 3.31 13.86 -0.40
C ILE A 10 2.27 12.75 -0.58
N SER A 11 2.69 11.52 -0.32
CA SER A 11 1.77 10.38 -0.26
C SER A 11 1.17 10.25 1.14
N TYR A 12 -0.01 9.66 1.26
CA TYR A 12 -0.65 9.46 2.56
C TYR A 12 0.27 8.67 3.50
N LYS A 13 0.61 9.28 4.64
CA LYS A 13 1.53 8.74 5.68
C LYS A 13 2.95 8.42 5.20
N ASP A 14 3.38 8.93 4.05
CA ASP A 14 4.70 8.61 3.46
C ASP A 14 4.95 7.09 3.38
N MET A 15 3.88 6.32 3.09
CA MET A 15 3.90 4.87 3.17
C MET A 15 3.25 4.25 1.94
N THR A 16 3.76 3.09 1.55
CA THR A 16 3.15 2.27 0.48
C THR A 16 2.18 1.26 1.08
N PHE A 17 0.92 1.33 0.63
CA PHE A 17 -0.14 0.41 1.01
C PHE A 17 -0.30 -0.74 0.02
N CYS A 18 -0.81 -1.87 0.51
CA CYS A 18 -1.00 -3.12 -0.21
C CYS A 18 -2.47 -3.31 -0.52
N ASN A 19 -2.83 -3.18 -1.80
CA ASN A 19 -4.13 -3.54 -2.36
C ASN A 19 -4.36 -5.06 -2.38
N TYR A 20 -3.29 -5.87 -2.35
CA TYR A 20 -3.35 -7.34 -2.28
C TYR A 20 -3.58 -7.88 -0.86
N TYR A 21 -3.87 -7.02 0.13
CA TYR A 21 -4.16 -7.46 1.49
C TYR A 21 -5.28 -8.51 1.61
N PRO A 22 -6.34 -8.57 0.76
CA PRO A 22 -7.41 -9.58 0.91
C PRO A 22 -6.93 -11.01 0.69
N ILE A 23 -5.87 -11.17 -0.10
CA ILE A 23 -5.25 -12.47 -0.41
C ILE A 23 -3.98 -12.71 0.42
N CYS A 24 -3.57 -11.73 1.23
CA CYS A 24 -2.36 -11.81 2.06
C CYS A 24 -2.60 -12.71 3.28
N LYS A 25 -1.57 -13.47 3.69
CA LYS A 25 -1.58 -14.27 4.93
C LYS A 25 -1.96 -13.44 6.17
N ASN A 26 -1.55 -12.18 6.21
CA ASN A 26 -1.81 -11.27 7.33
C ASN A 26 -3.15 -10.52 7.20
N GLY A 27 -3.80 -10.57 6.03
CA GLY A 27 -5.13 -9.98 5.81
C GLY A 27 -5.26 -8.53 6.30
N ASN A 28 -6.31 -8.30 7.08
CA ASN A 28 -6.63 -7.01 7.71
C ASN A 28 -5.69 -6.62 8.87
N SER A 29 -4.86 -7.55 9.36
CA SER A 29 -3.87 -7.29 10.40
C SER A 29 -2.52 -6.82 9.83
N CYS A 30 -2.39 -6.74 8.51
CA CYS A 30 -1.19 -6.21 7.87
C CYS A 30 -1.11 -4.68 8.09
N GLU A 31 0.01 -4.20 8.61
CA GLU A 31 0.27 -2.77 8.83
C GLU A 31 0.20 -1.96 7.53
N ARG A 32 0.50 -2.61 6.40
CA ARG A 32 0.44 -2.02 5.07
C ARG A 32 -0.90 -2.28 4.35
N ALA A 33 -1.92 -2.86 4.99
CA ALA A 33 -3.18 -3.16 4.30
C ALA A 33 -3.88 -1.88 3.82
N LEU A 34 -4.20 -1.80 2.53
CA LEU A 34 -5.03 -0.73 1.97
C LEU A 34 -6.51 -0.96 2.31
N THR A 35 -6.85 -0.88 3.59
CA THR A 35 -8.23 -1.09 4.03
C THR A 35 -9.13 0.06 3.58
N PRO A 36 -10.46 -0.15 3.52
CA PRO A 36 -11.41 0.93 3.24
C PRO A 36 -11.30 2.09 4.23
N GLN A 37 -10.87 1.84 5.47
CA GLN A 37 -10.64 2.87 6.48
C GLN A 37 -9.45 3.75 6.11
N ILE A 38 -8.33 3.15 5.69
CA ILE A 38 -7.14 3.87 5.23
C ILE A 38 -7.48 4.80 4.06
N ARG A 39 -8.29 4.31 3.10
CA ARG A 39 -8.73 5.13 1.96
C ARG A 39 -9.53 6.34 2.41
N LYS A 40 -10.53 6.14 3.28
CA LYS A 40 -11.33 7.25 3.86
C LYS A 40 -10.50 8.24 4.66
N ASP A 41 -9.52 7.75 5.43
CA ASP A 41 -8.64 8.61 6.21
C ASP A 41 -7.73 9.45 5.29
N ALA A 42 -7.25 8.86 4.19
CA ALA A 42 -6.46 9.57 3.19
C ALA A 42 -7.29 10.64 2.47
N GLU A 43 -8.52 10.31 2.05
CA GLU A 43 -9.47 11.23 1.43
C GLU A 43 -9.78 12.41 2.37
N LYS A 44 -9.99 12.12 3.67
CA LYS A 44 -10.23 13.13 4.70
C LYS A 44 -9.00 14.01 4.97
N TRP A 45 -7.81 13.42 5.04
CA TRP A 45 -6.55 14.16 5.23
C TRP A 45 -6.28 15.10 4.06
N TRP A 46 -6.54 14.63 2.85
CA TRP A 46 -6.25 15.38 1.64
C TRP A 46 -7.30 16.45 1.32
N GLY A 47 -8.57 16.12 1.57
CA GLY A 47 -9.75 16.96 1.34
C GLY A 47 -10.54 16.62 0.07
N ASN A 48 -10.22 15.54 -0.65
CA ASN A 48 -10.98 15.02 -1.79
C ASN A 48 -10.74 13.51 -2.03
N GLU A 49 -11.45 12.93 -2.99
CA GLU A 49 -11.36 11.49 -3.36
C GLU A 49 -10.08 11.10 -4.12
N ASP A 50 -9.36 12.07 -4.68
CA ASP A 50 -8.08 11.91 -5.40
C ASP A 50 -6.87 12.03 -4.47
N ALA A 51 -6.99 11.51 -3.24
CA ALA A 51 -5.89 11.50 -2.30
C ALA A 51 -4.72 10.64 -2.86
N PRO A 52 -3.49 11.17 -2.91
CA PRO A 52 -2.34 10.41 -3.38
C PRO A 52 -1.99 9.31 -2.36
N ILE A 53 -2.29 8.06 -2.71
CA ILE A 53 -1.93 6.88 -1.94
C ILE A 53 -0.92 6.08 -2.75
N CYS A 54 0.29 5.93 -2.23
CA CYS A 54 1.26 5.00 -2.82
C CYS A 54 0.78 3.58 -2.58
N GLN A 55 0.70 2.79 -3.65
CA GLN A 55 0.29 1.39 -3.59
C GLN A 55 1.25 0.50 -4.36
N PHE A 56 1.37 -0.76 -3.93
CA PHE A 56 2.17 -1.74 -4.65
C PHE A 56 1.57 -1.99 -6.04
N ALA A 57 2.40 -1.88 -7.09
CA ALA A 57 2.01 -2.19 -8.46
C ALA A 57 2.00 -3.71 -8.75
N GLU A 58 2.79 -4.46 -7.97
CA GLU A 58 2.97 -5.90 -8.10
C GLU A 58 2.82 -6.57 -6.72
N LEU A 59 2.65 -7.90 -6.71
CA LEU A 59 2.58 -8.67 -5.48
C LEU A 59 3.90 -8.52 -4.68
N PRO A 60 3.84 -8.00 -3.44
CA PRO A 60 5.03 -7.81 -2.61
C PRO A 60 5.63 -9.13 -2.14
N ASP A 61 6.91 -9.15 -1.76
CA ASP A 61 7.65 -10.36 -1.32
C ASP A 61 7.00 -11.10 -0.14
N CYS A 62 6.22 -10.40 0.68
CA CYS A 62 5.46 -11.03 1.78
C CYS A 62 4.38 -12.01 1.27
N PHE A 63 4.04 -11.91 -0.01
CA PHE A 63 3.21 -12.87 -0.74
C PHE A 63 4.09 -14.04 -1.20
N ILE A 64 4.50 -14.87 -0.25
CA ILE A 64 5.38 -16.03 -0.51
C ILE A 64 4.81 -16.81 -1.69
N ARG A 65 5.46 -16.70 -2.85
CA ARG A 65 5.12 -17.50 -4.02
C ARG A 65 5.44 -18.93 -3.64
N PHE A 66 4.41 -19.75 -3.44
CA PHE A 66 4.53 -21.17 -3.13
C PHE A 66 5.36 -21.99 -4.15
N PHE A 67 5.84 -21.37 -5.24
CA PHE A 67 6.53 -22.01 -6.35
C PHE A 67 8.05 -21.83 -6.38
N GLU A 68 8.67 -21.10 -5.45
CA GLU A 68 10.12 -21.18 -5.28
C GLU A 68 10.46 -22.41 -4.42
N MET A 69 10.23 -23.59 -5.01
CA MET A 69 10.93 -24.79 -4.57
C MET A 69 12.43 -24.49 -4.64
N PRO A 70 13.20 -24.67 -3.56
CA PRO A 70 14.65 -24.60 -3.67
C PRO A 70 15.07 -25.69 -4.66
N SER A 71 15.55 -25.27 -5.83
CA SER A 71 16.33 -26.13 -6.71
C SER A 71 17.61 -26.47 -5.94
N LYS A 72 17.52 -27.47 -5.05
CA LYS A 72 18.67 -28.11 -4.46
C LYS A 72 19.38 -28.84 -5.60
N LYS A 73 20.46 -28.23 -6.09
CA LYS A 73 21.52 -28.95 -6.81
C LYS A 73 22.30 -29.82 -5.83
#